data_AF-A0A183NP90-F1
#
_entry.id   AF-A0A183NP90-F1
#
_cell.length_a   1.000
_cell.length_b   1.000
_cell.length_c   1.000
_cell.angle_alpha   90.00
_cell.angle_beta   90.00
_cell.angle_gamma   90.00
#
_symmetry.space_group_name_H-M   'P 1'
#
loop_
_entity.id
_entity.type
_entity.pdbx_description
1 polymer ?
#
loop_
_entity_poly.entity_id
_entity_poly.type
_entity_poly.pdbx_seq_one_letter_code
_entity_poly.pdbx_strand_id
1 'polypeptide(L)'
;MNILVTKFYFTNNIINILIFSVVVHEPGTYPDLEREGLHVEPGKLNEINYQPVLWKRLNTPQNPCREEYIDRNPELASITDHKLSRLTGLDFAYAYNDLNVSYRYTQSQCILFHQQEDIIKECGCQYIYNPRPKYPSNNLPYCGSILGGDFDILALAKRIQCLTSGPLNVTVRSQYESTLCHPRCRYYTYESTISVTTWRAVDWQLHWLRQLNRAFKSMQYDVKINGEDWNITQSNGFHRWKEYYEKDNLTNVS
;
A
#
# COMPACT_ATOMS: atom_id res chain seq x y z
N MET A 1 16.09 12.57 -3.64
CA MET A 1 14.76 12.44 -3.02
C MET A 1 14.12 11.20 -3.62
N ASN A 2 14.22 10.04 -2.95
CA ASN A 2 13.71 8.77 -3.46
C ASN A 2 12.20 8.71 -3.17
N ILE A 3 11.39 8.96 -4.18
CA ILE A 3 9.94 8.74 -4.13
C ILE A 3 9.70 7.34 -4.65
N LEU A 4 9.36 6.44 -3.74
CA LEU A 4 9.05 5.05 -4.06
C LEU A 4 7.57 4.99 -4.49
N VAL A 5 7.31 5.11 -5.79
CA VAL A 5 6.00 4.69 -6.35
C VAL A 5 6.05 3.18 -6.45
N THR A 6 5.69 2.47 -5.38
CA THR A 6 5.62 1.00 -5.47
C THR A 6 4.61 0.40 -4.52
N LYS A 7 3.37 0.29 -5.01
CA LYS A 7 2.50 -0.86 -4.74
C LYS A 7 1.36 -0.89 -5.77
N PHE A 8 1.48 -1.78 -6.75
CA PHE A 8 0.39 -2.10 -7.66
C PHE A 8 -0.56 -3.05 -6.93
N TYR A 9 -1.75 -2.57 -6.58
CA TYR A 9 -2.81 -3.44 -6.07
C TYR A 9 -3.75 -3.79 -7.24
N PHE A 10 -3.84 -5.08 -7.55
CA PHE A 10 -4.92 -5.60 -8.37
C PHE A 10 -6.13 -5.77 -7.47
N THR A 11 -7.08 -4.83 -7.53
CA THR A 11 -8.40 -5.04 -6.91
C THR A 11 -9.20 -5.98 -7.81
N ASN A 12 -9.09 -7.29 -7.57
CA ASN A 12 -10.06 -8.27 -8.07
C ASN A 12 -11.34 -8.15 -7.24
N ASN A 13 -12.11 -7.10 -7.44
CA ASN A 13 -13.52 -7.06 -7.07
C ASN A 13 -14.35 -6.97 -8.34
N ILE A 14 -15.54 -7.57 -8.27
CA ILE A 14 -16.49 -7.90 -9.34
C ILE A 14 -17.07 -6.64 -10.00
N ILE A 15 -16.20 -5.84 -10.60
CA ILE A 15 -16.50 -4.69 -11.43
C ILE A 15 -15.63 -4.90 -12.68
N ASN A 16 -16.28 -5.15 -13.82
CA ASN A 16 -15.67 -5.31 -15.14
C ASN A 16 -15.02 -4.01 -15.64
N ILE A 17 -14.08 -3.44 -14.88
CA ILE A 17 -13.25 -2.35 -15.35
C ILE A 17 -11.81 -2.65 -14.95
N LEU A 18 -10.96 -2.87 -15.95
CA LEU A 18 -9.51 -3.00 -15.80
C LEU A 18 -8.92 -1.61 -15.47
N ILE A 19 -9.27 -1.05 -14.32
CA ILE A 19 -8.74 0.22 -13.82
C ILE A 19 -7.58 -0.08 -12.87
N PHE A 20 -6.50 0.66 -13.01
CA PHE A 20 -5.43 0.68 -12.01
C PHE A 20 -5.62 1.91 -11.14
N SER A 21 -5.48 1.78 -9.82
CA SER A 21 -5.44 2.92 -8.90
C SER A 21 -4.01 3.14 -8.42
N VAL A 22 -3.56 4.40 -8.48
CA VAL A 22 -2.22 4.82 -8.04
C VAL A 22 -2.36 5.94 -7.02
N VAL A 23 -1.50 5.98 -6.01
CA VAL A 23 -1.52 7.03 -4.98
C VAL A 23 -0.12 7.58 -4.76
N VAL A 24 -0.03 8.90 -4.60
CA VAL A 24 1.21 9.61 -4.24
C VAL A 24 1.15 9.92 -2.75
N HIS A 25 2.10 9.39 -1.99
CA HIS A 25 2.14 9.55 -0.54
C HIS A 25 3.58 9.70 -0.03
N GLU A 26 3.71 10.07 1.24
CA GLU A 26 5.03 10.19 1.88
C GLU A 26 5.75 8.83 1.97
N PRO A 27 7.08 8.79 1.79
CA PRO A 27 7.83 7.56 1.93
C PRO A 27 7.64 6.92 3.31
N GLY A 28 7.32 5.63 3.31
CA GLY A 28 7.12 4.83 4.52
C GLY A 28 5.77 5.03 5.21
N THR A 29 4.88 5.90 4.72
CA THR A 29 3.49 5.94 5.21
C THR A 29 2.64 4.89 4.50
N TYR A 30 1.51 4.53 5.10
CA TYR A 30 0.58 3.59 4.48
C TYR A 30 -0.23 4.29 3.38
N PRO A 31 -0.31 3.71 2.17
CA PRO A 31 -1.08 4.28 1.06
C PRO A 31 -2.59 4.14 1.31
N ASP A 32 -3.33 5.26 1.26
CA ASP A 32 -4.79 5.26 1.35
C ASP A 32 -5.42 5.33 -0.06
N LEU A 33 -5.62 4.17 -0.67
CA LEU A 33 -6.13 4.06 -2.05
C LEU A 33 -7.60 4.46 -2.19
N GLU A 34 -8.39 4.34 -1.13
CA GLU A 34 -9.83 4.67 -1.19
C GLU A 34 -10.04 6.18 -1.16
N ARG A 35 -9.18 6.91 -0.43
CA ARG A 35 -9.30 8.37 -0.30
C ARG A 35 -8.45 9.13 -1.31
N GLU A 36 -7.23 8.67 -1.57
CA GLU A 36 -6.22 9.39 -2.34
C GLU A 36 -5.87 8.67 -3.66
N GLY A 37 -6.58 7.58 -3.97
CA GLY A 37 -6.37 6.82 -5.21
C GLY A 37 -6.77 7.60 -6.46
N LEU A 38 -5.85 7.65 -7.41
CA LEU A 38 -6.04 8.18 -8.74
C LEU A 38 -6.31 7.02 -9.70
N HIS A 39 -7.48 7.03 -10.34
CA HIS A 39 -7.82 6.03 -11.34
C HIS A 39 -7.08 6.30 -12.66
N VAL A 40 -6.37 5.27 -13.14
CA VAL A 40 -5.58 5.29 -14.36
C VAL A 40 -6.34 4.51 -15.43
N GLU A 41 -6.65 5.20 -16.53
CA GLU A 41 -7.40 4.60 -17.64
C GLU A 41 -6.50 3.63 -18.43
N PRO A 42 -6.94 2.37 -18.65
CA PRO A 42 -6.18 1.42 -19.46
C PRO A 42 -6.12 1.85 -20.93
N GLY A 43 -5.00 1.58 -21.59
CA GLY A 43 -4.80 1.94 -23.01
C GLY A 43 -4.55 3.43 -23.27
N LYS A 44 -4.45 4.25 -22.22
CA LYS A 44 -4.10 5.67 -22.31
C LYS A 44 -2.83 5.97 -21.52
N LEU A 45 -2.13 7.02 -21.93
CA LEU A 45 -1.01 7.57 -21.18
C LEU A 45 -1.60 8.54 -20.16
N ASN A 46 -1.38 8.25 -18.89
CA ASN A 46 -1.81 9.07 -17.77
C ASN A 46 -0.56 9.75 -17.20
N GLU A 47 -0.46 11.07 -17.37
CA GLU A 47 0.58 11.88 -16.78
C GLU A 47 0.07 12.45 -15.46
N ILE A 48 0.75 12.10 -14.36
CA ILE A 48 0.40 12.55 -13.02
C ILE A 48 1.43 13.60 -12.60
N ASN A 49 1.01 14.86 -12.62
CA ASN A 49 1.78 15.98 -12.10
C ASN A 49 1.37 16.23 -10.65
N TYR A 50 2.33 16.34 -9.73
CA TYR A 50 2.05 16.60 -8.33
C TYR A 50 3.00 17.63 -7.74
N GLN A 51 2.50 18.41 -6.78
CA GLN A 51 3.28 19.37 -6.03
C GLN A 51 3.23 19.01 -4.53
N PRO A 52 4.38 18.70 -3.89
CA PRO A 52 4.42 18.50 -2.46
C PRO A 52 4.25 19.83 -1.72
N VAL A 53 3.25 19.93 -0.85
CA VAL A 53 2.99 21.10 -0.01
C VAL A 53 3.25 20.73 1.44
N LEU A 54 4.21 21.41 2.08
CA LEU A 54 4.50 21.23 3.50
C LEU A 54 3.55 22.06 4.35
N TRP A 55 2.77 21.39 5.19
CA TRP A 55 1.95 22.04 6.20
C TRP A 55 2.69 22.07 7.54
N LYS A 56 2.56 23.19 8.25
CA LYS A 56 3.05 23.38 9.61
C LYS A 56 1.88 23.84 10.49
N ARG A 57 1.45 22.98 11.40
CA ARG A 57 0.43 23.27 12.40
C ARG A 57 1.10 23.70 13.69
N LEU A 58 0.50 24.68 14.38
CA LEU A 58 0.91 25.06 15.72
C LEU A 58 0.34 24.05 16.72
N ASN A 59 1.21 23.54 17.59
CA ASN A 59 0.80 22.68 18.68
C ASN A 59 0.18 23.52 19.79
N THR A 60 -1.10 23.29 20.11
CA THR A 60 -1.83 24.05 21.13
C THR A 60 -2.59 23.12 22.06
N PRO A 61 -2.87 23.52 23.32
CA PRO A 61 -3.65 22.68 24.23
C PRO A 61 -5.05 22.34 23.70
N GLN A 62 -5.68 23.23 22.93
CA GLN A 62 -7.01 23.00 22.34
C GLN A 62 -6.95 22.12 21.07
N ASN A 63 -5.90 22.25 20.28
CA ASN A 63 -5.67 21.48 19.06
C ASN A 63 -4.25 20.90 19.10
N PRO A 64 -4.03 19.81 19.86
CA PRO A 64 -2.72 19.21 20.00
C PRO A 64 -2.28 18.58 18.67
N CYS A 65 -0.98 18.66 18.40
CA CYS A 65 -0.37 17.93 17.30
C CYS A 65 0.88 17.19 17.79
N ARG A 66 1.22 16.13 17.09
CA ARG A 66 2.36 15.27 17.36
C ARG A 66 3.63 15.89 16.79
N GLU A 67 4.57 16.18 17.67
CA GLU A 67 5.85 16.83 17.35
C GLU A 67 6.82 15.88 16.64
N GLU A 68 7.69 16.45 15.81
CA GLU A 68 8.61 15.69 14.95
C GLU A 68 9.59 14.82 15.75
N TYR A 69 10.00 15.24 16.96
CA TYR A 69 10.91 14.47 17.81
C TYR A 69 10.29 13.14 18.27
N ILE A 70 8.96 13.08 18.38
CA ILE A 70 8.22 11.86 18.74
C ILE A 70 8.32 10.85 17.59
N ASP A 71 8.12 11.32 16.35
CA ASP A 71 8.18 10.48 15.15
C ASP A 71 9.61 10.04 14.78
N ARG A 72 10.63 10.71 15.32
CA ARG A 72 12.04 10.34 15.15
C ARG A 72 12.54 9.32 16.16
N ASN A 73 11.88 9.21 17.32
CA ASN A 73 12.28 8.28 18.37
C ASN A 73 11.50 6.96 18.22
N PRO A 74 12.14 5.81 17.96
CA PRO A 74 11.46 4.52 17.80
C PRO A 74 10.58 4.09 18.98
N GLU A 75 10.94 4.49 20.20
CA GLU A 75 10.18 4.13 21.40
C GLU A 75 8.91 4.98 21.55
N LEU A 76 8.97 6.25 21.12
CA LEU A 76 7.83 7.16 21.16
C LEU A 76 6.96 7.09 19.89
N ALA A 77 7.55 6.65 18.78
CA ALA A 77 6.90 6.53 17.47
C ALA A 77 5.80 5.46 17.47
N SER A 78 5.96 4.41 18.28
CA SER A 78 5.07 3.25 18.28
C SER A 78 3.63 3.61 18.65
N ILE A 79 2.68 3.11 17.86
CA ILE A 79 1.25 3.06 18.22
C ILE A 79 0.84 1.68 18.75
N THR A 80 1.77 0.73 18.75
CA THR A 80 1.56 -0.64 19.23
C THR A 80 2.39 -0.90 20.48
N ASP A 81 1.97 -1.84 21.32
CA ASP A 81 2.79 -2.28 22.45
C ASP A 81 3.97 -3.18 22.03
N HIS A 82 4.06 -3.52 20.73
CA HIS A 82 5.13 -4.35 20.20
C HIS A 82 6.41 -3.54 20.00
N LYS A 83 7.55 -4.13 20.37
CA LYS A 83 8.86 -3.57 20.05
C LYS A 83 9.07 -3.60 18.55
N LEU A 84 9.04 -2.43 17.92
CA LEU A 84 9.38 -2.26 16.52
C LEU A 84 10.89 -2.30 16.33
N SER A 85 11.34 -2.78 15.17
CA SER A 85 12.76 -2.83 14.83
C SER A 85 13.32 -1.41 14.76
N ARG A 86 14.44 -1.14 15.44
CA ARG A 86 15.16 0.14 15.31
C ARG A 86 15.83 0.18 13.94
N LEU A 87 15.38 1.07 13.04
CA LEU A 87 16.14 1.35 11.84
C LEU A 87 17.11 2.49 12.08
N THR A 88 18.37 2.20 11.76
CA THR A 88 19.45 3.18 11.72
C THR A 88 19.44 3.86 10.35
N GLY A 89 19.52 5.20 10.31
CA GLY A 89 19.71 5.96 9.07
C GLY A 89 18.45 6.45 8.34
N LEU A 90 17.26 6.36 8.94
CA LEU A 90 16.04 7.00 8.42
C LEU A 90 15.74 8.30 9.18
N ASP A 91 15.20 9.30 8.48
CA ASP A 91 14.77 10.57 9.06
C ASP A 91 13.59 10.43 10.05
N PHE A 92 12.94 9.26 10.08
CA PHE A 92 11.77 8.97 10.89
C PHE A 92 11.71 7.49 11.28
N ALA A 93 11.13 7.22 12.45
CA ALA A 93 10.92 5.88 12.96
C ALA A 93 9.57 5.30 12.51
N TYR A 94 9.48 3.96 12.53
CA TYR A 94 8.23 3.25 12.28
C TYR A 94 7.35 3.23 13.52
N ALA A 95 6.03 3.24 13.28
CA ALA A 95 4.99 3.33 14.30
C ALA A 95 4.17 2.04 14.44
N TYR A 96 4.04 1.26 13.37
CA TYR A 96 3.34 -0.03 13.40
C TYR A 96 3.76 -0.92 12.22
N ASN A 97 3.33 -2.18 12.25
CA ASN A 97 3.54 -3.14 11.17
C ASN A 97 2.19 -3.61 10.61
N ASP A 98 2.12 -3.82 9.30
CA ASP A 98 1.07 -4.59 8.63
C ASP A 98 1.70 -5.53 7.59
N LEU A 99 1.43 -6.83 7.70
CA LEU A 99 2.06 -7.91 6.89
C LEU A 99 3.58 -7.85 6.80
N ASN A 100 4.27 -7.74 7.93
CA ASN A 100 5.73 -7.59 8.00
C ASN A 100 6.29 -6.35 7.29
N VAL A 101 5.44 -5.41 6.89
CA VAL A 101 5.85 -4.09 6.39
C VAL A 101 5.65 -3.09 7.51
N SER A 102 6.71 -2.37 7.85
CA SER A 102 6.67 -1.32 8.85
C SER A 102 6.28 0.01 8.22
N TYR A 103 5.39 0.75 8.90
CA TYR A 103 4.89 2.04 8.44
C TYR A 103 5.14 3.11 9.48
N ARG A 104 5.37 4.33 9.01
CA ARG A 104 5.51 5.55 9.81
C ARG A 104 4.15 6.02 10.33
N TYR A 105 4.21 6.82 11.39
CA TYR A 105 3.01 7.38 11.98
C TYR A 105 2.25 8.27 10.98
N THR A 106 0.95 8.02 10.88
CA THR A 106 -0.04 8.96 10.33
C THR A 106 -1.28 8.93 11.20
N GLN A 107 -2.01 10.05 11.25
CA GLN A 107 -3.18 10.15 12.11
C GLN A 107 -4.26 9.15 11.71
N SER A 108 -4.56 9.07 10.41
CA SER A 108 -5.56 8.17 9.84
C SER A 108 -5.29 6.72 10.24
N GLN A 109 -4.05 6.27 10.12
CA GLN A 109 -3.69 4.89 10.41
C GLN A 109 -3.67 4.57 11.90
N CYS A 110 -3.28 5.53 12.75
CA CYS A 110 -3.42 5.39 14.20
C CYS A 110 -4.89 5.11 14.57
N ILE A 111 -5.81 5.89 14.01
CA ILE A 111 -7.25 5.74 14.27
C ILE A 111 -7.75 4.38 13.78
N LEU A 112 -7.41 3.98 12.55
CA LEU A 112 -7.83 2.70 11.99
C LEU A 112 -7.22 1.51 12.74
N PHE A 113 -6.00 1.65 13.28
CA PHE A 113 -5.36 0.64 14.10
C PHE A 113 -6.09 0.44 15.43
N HIS A 114 -6.40 1.51 16.16
CA HIS A 114 -7.17 1.39 17.41
C HIS A 114 -8.59 0.89 17.17
N GLN A 115 -9.23 1.33 16.07
CA GLN A 115 -10.50 0.77 15.64
C GLN A 115 -10.38 -0.74 15.36
N GLN A 116 -9.27 -1.22 14.78
CA GLN A 116 -9.05 -2.65 14.57
C GLN A 116 -8.91 -3.40 15.91
N GLU A 117 -8.19 -2.84 16.88
CA GLU A 117 -8.08 -3.45 18.22
C GLU A 117 -9.46 -3.58 18.89
N ASP A 118 -10.32 -2.56 18.76
CA ASP A 118 -11.71 -2.63 19.25
C ASP A 118 -12.52 -3.70 18.51
N ILE A 119 -12.42 -3.77 17.18
CA ILE A 119 -13.09 -4.82 16.37
C ILE A 119 -12.64 -6.22 16.79
N ILE A 120 -11.33 -6.42 17.01
CA ILE A 120 -10.78 -7.70 17.45
C ILE A 120 -11.31 -8.05 18.84
N LYS A 121 -11.34 -7.07 19.76
CA LYS A 121 -11.78 -7.25 21.15
C LYS A 121 -13.28 -7.54 21.26
N GLU A 122 -14.11 -6.82 20.50
CA GLU A 122 -15.57 -6.90 20.60
C GLU A 122 -16.17 -7.97 19.67
N CYS A 123 -15.68 -8.07 18.43
CA CYS A 123 -16.24 -8.94 17.40
C CYS A 123 -15.43 -10.21 17.13
N GLY A 124 -14.22 -10.34 17.71
CA GLY A 124 -13.39 -11.54 17.58
C GLY A 124 -12.91 -11.81 16.16
N CYS A 125 -12.79 -10.76 15.33
CA CYS A 125 -12.40 -10.88 13.93
C CYS A 125 -11.58 -9.67 13.49
N GLN A 126 -10.94 -9.77 12.32
CA GLN A 126 -10.16 -8.68 11.73
C GLN A 126 -10.93 -8.02 10.58
N TYR A 127 -11.05 -6.70 10.60
CA TYR A 127 -11.59 -5.95 9.47
C TYR A 127 -10.52 -5.78 8.39
N ILE A 128 -10.90 -6.00 7.13
CA ILE A 128 -9.95 -6.11 6.01
C ILE A 128 -9.35 -4.76 5.60
N TYR A 129 -10.08 -3.67 5.82
CA TYR A 129 -9.66 -2.33 5.42
C TYR A 129 -8.77 -1.63 6.46
N ASN A 130 -8.65 -2.17 7.67
CA ASN A 130 -7.82 -1.59 8.72
C ASN A 130 -6.46 -2.30 8.78
N PRO A 131 -5.40 -1.64 9.28
CA PRO A 131 -4.10 -2.26 9.51
C PRO A 131 -4.22 -3.53 10.36
N ARG A 132 -3.51 -4.60 10.00
CA ARG A 132 -3.58 -5.86 10.75
C ARG A 132 -2.46 -5.95 11.78
N PRO A 133 -2.79 -6.01 13.08
CA PRO A 133 -1.80 -6.23 14.12
C PRO A 133 -1.26 -7.68 14.11
N LYS A 134 -2.05 -8.65 13.64
CA LYS A 134 -1.73 -10.08 13.70
C LYS A 134 -2.16 -10.80 12.42
N TYR A 135 -1.44 -11.86 12.07
CA TYR A 135 -1.84 -12.73 10.96
C TYR A 135 -3.21 -13.37 11.23
N PRO A 136 -4.10 -13.43 10.22
CA PRO A 136 -5.38 -14.11 10.35
C PRO A 136 -5.14 -15.60 10.61
N SER A 137 -5.88 -16.16 11.56
CA SER A 137 -5.83 -17.58 11.94
C SER A 137 -7.25 -18.10 12.16
N ASN A 138 -7.40 -19.40 12.42
CA ASN A 138 -8.72 -19.99 12.72
C ASN A 138 -9.38 -19.34 13.95
N ASN A 139 -8.59 -18.88 14.92
CA ASN A 139 -9.09 -18.25 16.15
C ASN A 139 -9.32 -16.74 15.99
N LEU A 140 -8.66 -16.11 15.01
CA LEU A 140 -8.83 -14.69 14.71
C LEU A 140 -8.91 -14.49 13.20
N PRO A 141 -10.03 -14.90 12.57
CA PRO A 141 -10.21 -14.82 11.14
C PRO A 141 -10.56 -13.38 10.72
N TYR A 142 -10.56 -13.12 9.42
CA TYR A 142 -11.24 -11.93 8.91
C TYR A 142 -12.73 -12.00 9.19
N CYS A 143 -13.38 -10.85 9.37
CA CYS A 143 -14.80 -10.81 9.69
C CYS A 143 -15.68 -11.42 8.58
N GLY A 144 -15.25 -11.32 7.32
CA GLY A 144 -15.89 -11.98 6.17
C GLY A 144 -15.40 -13.40 5.86
N SER A 145 -14.56 -13.99 6.71
CA SER A 145 -14.07 -15.35 6.50
C SER A 145 -15.19 -16.38 6.63
N ILE A 146 -15.22 -17.30 5.67
CA ILE A 146 -16.07 -18.50 5.65
C ILE A 146 -15.19 -19.76 5.80
N LEU A 147 -13.96 -19.60 6.31
CA LEU A 147 -13.00 -20.69 6.41
C LEU A 147 -13.37 -21.62 7.56
N GLY A 148 -13.99 -22.74 7.22
CA GLY A 148 -14.38 -23.86 8.09
C GLY A 148 -15.36 -24.70 7.30
N GLY A 149 -15.12 -26.01 7.19
CA GLY A 149 -15.86 -26.91 6.27
C GLY A 149 -17.38 -26.92 6.41
N ASP A 150 -17.92 -26.38 7.51
CA ASP A 150 -19.32 -26.04 7.66
C ASP A 150 -19.50 -24.53 7.46
N PHE A 151 -20.33 -24.15 6.48
CA PHE A 151 -20.81 -22.78 6.29
C PHE A 151 -21.61 -22.35 7.53
N ASP A 152 -20.91 -21.90 8.57
CA ASP A 152 -21.53 -21.30 9.75
C ASP A 152 -21.96 -19.87 9.42
N ILE A 153 -23.04 -19.79 8.65
CA ILE A 153 -23.71 -18.55 8.24
C ILE A 153 -24.11 -17.75 9.49
N LEU A 154 -24.45 -18.43 10.58
CA LEU A 154 -24.87 -17.78 11.82
C LEU A 154 -23.70 -17.05 12.49
N ALA A 155 -22.52 -17.67 12.55
CA ALA A 155 -21.31 -17.01 13.04
C ALA A 155 -20.87 -15.86 12.14
N LEU A 156 -20.99 -15.99 10.82
CA LEU A 156 -20.74 -14.89 9.89
C LEU A 156 -21.71 -13.73 10.13
N ALA A 157 -23.01 -14.00 10.20
CA ALA A 157 -24.04 -13.00 10.46
C ALA A 157 -23.79 -12.28 11.80
N LYS A 158 -23.40 -13.01 12.85
CA LYS A 158 -23.06 -12.43 14.16
C LYS A 158 -21.88 -11.47 14.08
N ARG A 159 -20.82 -11.83 13.35
CA ARG A 159 -19.65 -10.95 13.13
C ARG A 159 -20.04 -9.68 12.37
N ILE A 160 -20.81 -9.83 11.29
CA ILE A 160 -21.28 -8.69 10.48
C ILE A 160 -22.17 -7.76 11.32
N GLN A 161 -23.11 -8.34 12.09
CA GLN A 161 -23.98 -7.57 12.97
C GLN A 161 -23.16 -6.77 13.98
N CYS A 162 -22.20 -7.42 14.68
CA CYS A 162 -21.30 -6.78 15.63
C CYS A 162 -20.57 -5.57 15.01
N LEU A 163 -19.98 -5.75 13.83
CA LEU A 163 -19.28 -4.69 13.11
C LEU A 163 -20.18 -3.47 12.86
N THR A 164 -21.40 -3.71 12.36
CA THR A 164 -22.35 -2.62 12.02
C THR A 164 -22.94 -1.94 13.24
N SER A 165 -23.07 -2.64 14.37
CA SER A 165 -23.69 -2.11 15.58
C SER A 165 -22.72 -1.37 16.52
N GLY A 166 -21.41 -1.56 16.36
CA GLY A 166 -20.43 -1.07 17.34
C GLY A 166 -19.23 -0.35 16.71
N PRO A 167 -18.08 -1.04 16.53
CA PRO A 167 -16.78 -0.39 16.38
C PRO A 167 -16.56 0.31 15.03
N LEU A 168 -17.41 0.10 14.02
CA LEU A 168 -17.38 0.87 12.77
C LEU A 168 -18.10 2.23 12.86
N ASN A 169 -18.72 2.55 14.00
CA ASN A 169 -19.43 3.82 14.17
C ASN A 169 -18.45 5.01 14.15
N VAL A 170 -18.85 6.09 13.46
CA VAL A 170 -18.09 7.33 13.31
C VAL A 170 -17.77 7.98 14.67
N THR A 171 -18.62 7.79 15.68
CA THR A 171 -18.39 8.30 17.03
C THR A 171 -17.13 7.71 17.67
N VAL A 172 -16.89 6.41 17.53
CA VAL A 172 -15.68 5.74 18.05
C VAL A 172 -14.42 6.32 17.40
N ARG A 173 -14.47 6.56 16.09
CA ARG A 173 -13.39 7.21 15.34
C ARG A 173 -13.03 8.59 15.92
N SER A 174 -14.04 9.42 16.21
CA SER A 174 -13.85 10.78 16.72
C SER A 174 -13.23 10.84 18.12
N GLN A 175 -13.42 9.79 18.93
CA GLN A 175 -12.82 9.69 20.26
C GLN A 175 -11.28 9.56 20.16
N TYR A 176 -10.79 8.72 19.24
CA TYR A 176 -9.35 8.58 19.03
C TYR A 176 -8.71 9.84 18.43
N GLU A 177 -9.42 10.53 17.53
CA GLU A 177 -8.94 11.79 16.93
C GLU A 177 -8.68 12.88 17.98
N SER A 178 -9.50 12.94 19.03
CA SER A 178 -9.42 13.97 20.08
C SER A 178 -8.49 13.60 21.24
N THR A 179 -8.26 12.32 21.52
CA THR A 179 -7.58 11.88 22.74
C THR A 179 -6.18 11.30 22.53
N LEU A 180 -5.98 10.47 21.51
CA LEU A 180 -4.79 9.63 21.38
C LEU A 180 -4.07 9.83 20.04
N CYS A 181 -4.82 9.82 18.95
CA CYS A 181 -4.31 9.92 17.59
C CYS A 181 -4.30 11.38 17.12
N HIS A 182 -3.31 12.14 17.60
CA HIS A 182 -3.13 13.54 17.20
C HIS A 182 -2.50 13.66 15.80
N PRO A 183 -2.93 14.66 14.99
CA PRO A 183 -2.28 14.93 13.71
C PRO A 183 -0.81 15.31 13.91
N ARG A 184 0.06 15.03 12.94
CA ARG A 184 1.44 15.53 12.97
C ARG A 184 1.46 17.05 12.83
N CYS A 185 2.35 17.71 13.57
CA CYS A 185 2.55 19.16 13.42
C CYS A 185 3.14 19.51 12.04
N ARG A 186 3.84 18.57 11.41
CA ARG A 186 4.44 18.74 10.08
C ARG A 186 4.08 17.55 9.20
N TYR A 187 3.49 17.80 8.05
CA TYR A 187 3.14 16.77 7.08
C TYR A 187 3.10 17.35 5.66
N TYR A 188 3.34 16.51 4.67
CA TYR A 188 3.16 16.85 3.27
C TYR A 188 1.77 16.45 2.77
N THR A 189 1.19 17.28 1.91
CA THR A 189 0.10 16.88 1.01
C THR A 189 0.60 16.93 -0.43
N TYR A 190 -0.05 16.16 -1.29
CA TYR A 190 0.32 16.06 -2.70
C TYR A 190 -0.86 16.49 -3.54
N GLU A 191 -0.95 17.79 -3.83
CA GLU A 191 -1.93 18.25 -4.81
C GLU A 191 -1.53 17.71 -6.17
N SER A 192 -2.41 16.91 -6.77
CA SER A 192 -2.14 16.20 -8.02
C SER A 192 -3.12 16.63 -9.11
N THR A 193 -2.59 16.72 -10.33
CA THR A 193 -3.34 16.95 -11.55
C THR A 193 -3.05 15.82 -12.52
N ILE A 194 -4.09 15.29 -13.15
CA ILE A 194 -3.97 14.20 -14.13
C ILE A 194 -4.25 14.77 -15.51
N SER A 195 -3.33 14.51 -16.44
CA SER A 195 -3.55 14.70 -17.87
C SER A 195 -3.61 13.34 -18.55
N VAL A 196 -4.65 13.11 -19.34
CA VAL A 196 -4.87 11.84 -20.04
C VAL A 196 -4.74 12.07 -21.54
N THR A 197 -3.84 11.32 -22.17
CA THR A 197 -3.64 11.38 -23.63
C THR A 197 -3.75 9.98 -24.23
N THR A 198 -4.21 9.89 -25.49
CA THR A 198 -4.23 8.60 -26.19
C THR A 198 -2.81 8.09 -26.35
N TRP A 199 -2.52 6.92 -25.79
CA TRP A 199 -1.24 6.28 -26.03
C TRP A 199 -1.28 5.60 -27.39
N ARG A 200 -0.77 6.28 -28.42
CA ARG A 200 -0.72 5.76 -29.79
C ARG A 200 0.51 4.86 -29.98
N ALA A 201 0.60 3.80 -29.19
CA ALA A 201 1.60 2.77 -29.46
C ALA A 201 1.24 2.10 -30.79
N VAL A 202 2.19 2.09 -31.72
CA VAL A 202 2.06 1.35 -32.98
C VAL A 202 2.35 -0.14 -32.73
N ASP A 203 1.75 -1.03 -33.52
CA ASP A 203 1.77 -2.49 -33.25
C ASP A 203 3.18 -3.06 -33.02
N TRP A 204 4.18 -2.59 -33.76
CA TRP A 204 5.57 -3.03 -33.59
C TRP A 204 6.15 -2.58 -32.24
N GLN A 205 5.80 -1.39 -31.73
CA GLN A 205 6.23 -0.95 -30.39
C GLN A 205 5.64 -1.86 -29.31
N LEU A 206 4.36 -2.23 -29.43
CA LEU A 206 3.71 -3.17 -28.51
C LEU A 206 4.33 -4.57 -28.61
N HIS A 207 4.63 -5.05 -29.81
CA HIS A 207 5.32 -6.31 -30.04
C HIS A 207 6.65 -6.34 -29.27
N TRP A 208 7.50 -5.34 -29.47
CA TRP A 208 8.82 -5.31 -28.85
C TRP A 208 8.79 -5.04 -27.35
N LEU A 209 7.89 -4.18 -26.87
CA LEU A 209 7.64 -4.01 -25.44
C LEU A 209 7.26 -5.36 -24.79
N ARG A 210 6.43 -6.16 -25.45
CA ARG A 210 6.07 -7.51 -24.98
C ARG A 210 7.27 -8.46 -24.97
N GLN A 211 8.08 -8.48 -26.03
CA GLN A 211 9.26 -9.35 -26.11
C GLN A 211 10.28 -9.00 -25.03
N LEU A 212 10.58 -7.72 -24.85
CA LEU A 212 11.48 -7.22 -23.83
C LEU A 212 10.98 -7.55 -22.42
N ASN A 213 9.70 -7.31 -22.13
CA ASN A 213 9.12 -7.65 -20.83
C ASN A 213 9.23 -9.15 -20.52
N ARG A 214 9.02 -10.02 -21.53
CA ARG A 214 9.19 -11.48 -21.36
C ARG A 214 10.65 -11.85 -21.10
N ALA A 215 11.59 -11.23 -21.81
CA ALA A 215 13.02 -11.44 -21.61
C ALA A 215 13.46 -11.03 -20.20
N PHE A 216 13.08 -9.83 -19.74
CA PHE A 216 13.39 -9.36 -18.39
C PHE A 216 12.75 -10.21 -17.29
N LYS A 217 11.47 -10.58 -17.43
CA LYS A 217 10.83 -11.48 -16.45
C LYS A 217 11.52 -12.84 -16.37
N SER A 218 11.98 -13.39 -17.49
CA SER A 218 12.74 -14.65 -17.51
C SER A 218 14.08 -14.50 -16.77
N MET A 219 14.83 -13.43 -17.02
CA MET A 219 16.09 -13.16 -16.32
C MET A 219 15.88 -13.00 -14.81
N GLN A 220 14.87 -12.23 -14.40
CA GLN A 220 14.53 -12.04 -12.98
C GLN A 220 14.13 -13.36 -12.30
N TYR A 221 13.42 -14.22 -13.03
CA TYR A 221 13.02 -15.54 -12.53
C TYR A 221 14.24 -16.44 -12.30
N ASP A 222 15.18 -16.50 -13.25
CA ASP A 222 16.39 -17.31 -13.14
C ASP A 222 17.29 -16.85 -11.98
N VAL A 223 17.47 -15.52 -11.81
CA VAL A 223 18.20 -14.95 -10.65
C VAL A 223 17.52 -15.30 -9.33
N LYS A 224 16.18 -15.25 -9.27
CA LYS A 224 15.43 -15.60 -8.06
C LYS A 224 15.59 -17.08 -7.66
N ILE A 225 15.76 -17.98 -8.62
CA ILE A 225 15.96 -19.41 -8.36
C ILE A 225 17.41 -19.73 -8.02
N ASN A 226 18.35 -19.14 -8.76
CA ASN A 226 19.76 -19.53 -8.69
C ASN A 226 20.60 -18.65 -7.74
N GLY A 227 20.05 -17.55 -7.24
CA GLY A 227 20.72 -16.60 -6.35
C GLY A 227 21.22 -15.34 -7.07
N GLU A 228 21.52 -14.29 -6.31
CA GLU A 228 21.93 -12.97 -6.84
C GLU A 228 23.26 -13.00 -7.59
N ASP A 229 24.16 -13.93 -7.24
CA ASP A 229 25.46 -14.12 -7.90
C ASP A 229 25.38 -14.95 -9.20
N TRP A 230 24.18 -15.36 -9.61
CA TRP A 230 24.01 -16.16 -10.81
C TRP A 230 24.30 -15.36 -12.07
N ASN A 231 25.06 -15.95 -12.99
CA ASN A 231 25.48 -15.27 -14.21
C ASN A 231 24.29 -15.09 -15.18
N ILE A 232 23.73 -13.89 -15.19
CA ILE A 232 22.57 -13.51 -16.00
C ILE A 232 22.77 -13.76 -17.49
N THR A 233 24.01 -13.77 -17.98
CA THR A 233 24.31 -14.00 -19.41
C THR A 233 23.96 -15.41 -19.87
N GLN A 234 23.77 -16.36 -18.94
CA GLN A 234 23.36 -17.72 -19.23
C GLN A 234 21.84 -17.87 -19.34
N SER A 235 21.08 -16.81 -19.04
CA SER A 235 19.63 -16.83 -19.14
C SER A 235 19.15 -16.86 -20.58
N ASN A 236 18.14 -17.70 -20.84
CA ASN A 236 17.38 -17.63 -22.08
C ASN A 236 16.75 -16.22 -22.28
N GLY A 237 16.38 -15.55 -21.18
CA GLY A 237 15.93 -14.16 -21.21
C GLY A 237 17.02 -13.20 -21.71
N PHE A 238 18.27 -13.40 -21.29
CA PHE A 238 19.39 -12.57 -21.73
C PHE A 238 19.67 -12.77 -23.22
N HIS A 239 19.63 -14.01 -23.73
CA HIS A 239 19.79 -14.28 -25.15
C HIS A 239 18.72 -13.60 -26.00
N ARG A 240 17.45 -13.61 -25.57
CA ARG A 240 16.34 -12.93 -26.27
C ARG A 240 16.47 -11.40 -26.23
N TRP A 241 16.91 -10.85 -25.09
CA TRP A 241 17.19 -9.41 -24.98
C TRP A 241 18.37 -9.01 -25.88
N LYS A 242 19.42 -9.83 -25.91
CA LYS A 242 20.60 -9.61 -26.75
C LYS A 242 20.25 -9.62 -28.24
N GLU A 243 19.39 -10.56 -28.67
CA GLU A 243 18.89 -10.60 -30.05
C GLU A 243 18.14 -9.32 -30.43
N TYR A 244 17.34 -8.76 -29.51
CA TYR A 244 16.71 -7.46 -29.73
C TYR A 244 17.74 -6.32 -29.82
N TYR A 245 18.73 -6.31 -28.92
CA TYR A 245 19.75 -5.26 -28.85
C TYR A 245 20.66 -5.24 -30.09
N GLU A 246 20.99 -6.41 -30.64
CA GLU A 246 21.90 -6.55 -31.78
C GLU A 246 21.20 -6.40 -33.15
N LYS A 247 19.87 -6.33 -33.20
CA LYS A 247 19.13 -6.16 -34.46
C LYS A 247 18.97 -4.70 -34.85
N ASP A 248 19.61 -4.32 -35.95
CA ASP A 248 19.52 -2.97 -36.53
C ASP A 248 18.13 -2.65 -37.12
N ASN A 249 17.39 -3.68 -37.57
CA ASN A 249 16.07 -3.50 -38.16
C ASN A 249 15.00 -4.30 -37.43
N LEU A 250 14.14 -3.57 -36.73
CA LEU A 250 13.04 -4.10 -35.92
C LEU A 250 11.67 -4.00 -36.61
N THR A 251 11.61 -3.55 -37.88
CA THR A 251 10.36 -3.36 -38.63
C THR A 251 9.79 -4.63 -39.24
N ASN A 252 10.60 -5.66 -39.46
CA ASN A 252 10.21 -6.89 -40.18
C ASN A 252 9.79 -8.04 -39.25
N VAL A 253 8.89 -7.81 -38.29
CA VAL A 253 8.46 -8.88 -37.37
C VAL A 253 6.95 -8.85 -37.12
N SER A 254 6.30 -9.96 -37.50
CA SER A 254 4.95 -10.39 -37.10
C SER A 254 4.97 -11.01 -35.70
#